data_AF-A0A971PS07-F1
#
_entry.id   AF-A0A971PS07-F1
#
_cell.length_a   1.000
_cell.length_b   1.000
_cell.length_c   1.000
_cell.angle_alpha   90.00
_cell.angle_beta   90.00
_cell.angle_gamma   90.00
#
_symmetry.space_group_name_H-M   'P 1'
#
loop_
_entity.id
_entity.type
_entity.pdbx_description
1 polymer ?
#
loop_
_entity_poly.entity_id
_entity_poly.type
_entity_poly.pdbx_seq_one_letter_code
_entity_poly.pdbx_strand_id
1 'polypeptide(L)'
;GQPGISIVPPAYSTFLWEPAEEDAYTFDLERAGELLEEAGYTLGADGLRTMPDGTPIGELRLFARSDSKTSLDTLNYFQEWLGELGIESSVTSVDSSNLTDIILEGTFDVFQWGWYVEPDPHSMLSYLTCDQRGDWSDTWYCNEEYDTLYEQQRVELDEDSRVDLIKRMQEILYFDAPYLVTAYSTNGQAVRSDRFTCFTPQPNPGGVWLMQYGAYNYLNARPTGTATECPDGSEVTIAGGAGTGADGSDGGSGVNLALLLGAGAVVVAAGAGAVVLSRRRGTAGDRE
;
A
#
# COMPACT_ATOMS: atom_id res chain seq x y z
N GLY A 1 2.76 12.72 -2.27
CA GLY A 1 1.70 11.91 -1.66
C GLY A 1 0.52 12.79 -1.33
N GLN A 2 -0.61 12.18 -0.99
CA GLN A 2 -1.76 12.86 -0.40
C GLN A 2 -1.77 12.59 1.12
N PRO A 3 -2.30 13.49 1.96
CA PRO A 3 -2.55 13.20 3.37
C PRO A 3 -3.40 11.93 3.52
N GLY A 4 -3.09 11.12 4.53
CA GLY A 4 -3.89 9.95 4.86
C GLY A 4 -5.17 10.34 5.59
N ILE A 5 -6.28 9.69 5.26
CA ILE A 5 -7.60 9.98 5.85
C ILE A 5 -8.29 8.73 6.42
N SER A 6 -7.95 7.54 5.92
CA SER A 6 -8.46 6.24 6.33
C SER A 6 -7.51 5.12 5.87
N ILE A 7 -7.69 3.89 6.35
CA ILE A 7 -6.89 2.74 5.94
C ILE A 7 -7.05 2.41 4.44
N VAL A 8 -8.26 2.60 3.89
CA VAL A 8 -8.50 2.40 2.46
C VAL A 8 -8.13 3.67 1.70
N PRO A 9 -7.17 3.63 0.76
CA PRO A 9 -6.76 4.82 0.04
C PRO A 9 -7.78 5.28 -1.01
N PRO A 10 -7.74 6.55 -1.44
CA PRO A 10 -8.63 7.11 -2.48
C PRO A 10 -8.62 6.37 -3.83
N ALA A 11 -7.62 5.52 -4.07
CA ALA A 11 -7.58 4.65 -5.24
C ALA A 11 -8.75 3.62 -5.27
N TYR A 12 -9.39 3.35 -4.13
CA TYR A 12 -10.62 2.55 -4.04
C TYR A 12 -11.84 3.44 -3.83
N SER A 13 -12.13 4.33 -4.78
CA SER A 13 -13.18 5.35 -4.62
C SER A 13 -14.55 4.80 -4.22
N THR A 14 -14.90 3.59 -4.67
CA THR A 14 -16.16 2.91 -4.30
C THR A 14 -16.23 2.57 -2.81
N PHE A 15 -15.12 2.13 -2.23
CA PHE A 15 -15.02 1.69 -0.84
C PHE A 15 -14.59 2.80 0.11
N LEU A 16 -14.12 3.94 -0.41
CA LEU A 16 -13.59 5.03 0.40
C LEU A 16 -14.62 5.53 1.42
N TRP A 17 -14.23 5.52 2.69
CA TRP A 17 -14.91 6.24 3.77
C TRP A 17 -14.04 7.42 4.19
N GLU A 18 -14.68 8.53 4.51
CA GLU A 18 -14.04 9.74 5.03
C GLU A 18 -14.76 10.15 6.32
N PRO A 19 -14.01 10.57 7.36
CA PRO A 19 -14.64 11.12 8.57
C PRO A 19 -15.40 12.42 8.23
N ALA A 20 -16.43 12.73 9.01
CA ALA A 20 -17.04 14.06 8.97
C ALA A 20 -15.99 15.13 9.32
N GLU A 21 -16.14 16.35 8.80
CA GLU A 21 -15.14 17.41 8.99
C GLU A 21 -14.91 17.72 10.47
N GLU A 22 -15.97 17.67 11.29
CA GLU A 22 -15.90 17.84 12.74
C GLU A 22 -15.18 16.71 13.49
N ASP A 23 -15.15 15.50 12.92
CA ASP A 23 -14.54 14.31 13.52
C ASP A 23 -13.13 14.06 12.96
N ALA A 24 -12.71 14.83 11.95
CA ALA A 24 -11.44 14.66 11.28
C ALA A 24 -10.27 15.04 12.20
N TYR A 25 -9.40 14.07 12.48
CA TYR A 25 -8.11 14.29 13.12
C TYR A 25 -7.24 15.21 12.25
N THR A 26 -6.93 16.36 12.82
CA THR A 26 -6.01 17.35 12.25
C THR A 26 -4.80 17.49 13.15
N PHE A 27 -3.72 18.09 12.62
CA PHE A 27 -2.53 18.34 13.43
C PHE A 27 -2.77 19.52 14.38
N ASP A 28 -3.04 19.21 15.64
CA ASP A 28 -3.29 20.17 16.71
C ASP A 28 -2.75 19.64 18.04
N LEU A 29 -1.60 20.16 18.48
CA LEU A 29 -0.96 19.75 19.74
C LEU A 29 -1.71 20.29 20.98
N GLU A 30 -2.40 21.43 20.86
CA GLU A 30 -3.20 21.97 21.96
C GLU A 30 -4.38 21.04 22.22
N ARG A 31 -5.12 20.68 21.16
CA ARG A 31 -6.23 19.72 21.27
C ARG A 31 -5.77 18.34 21.70
N ALA A 32 -4.61 17.86 21.24
CA ALA A 32 -4.04 16.61 21.72
C ALA A 32 -3.73 16.65 23.23
N GLY A 33 -3.22 17.79 23.72
CA GLY A 33 -3.01 18.04 25.14
C GLY A 33 -4.29 18.00 25.96
N GLU A 34 -5.38 18.61 25.46
CA GLU A 34 -6.71 18.57 26.08
C GLU A 34 -7.25 17.14 26.15
N LEU A 35 -7.17 16.37 25.06
CA LEU A 35 -7.62 14.98 25.02
C LEU A 35 -6.88 14.11 26.04
N LEU A 36 -5.57 14.32 26.19
CA LEU A 36 -4.77 13.65 27.21
C LEU A 36 -5.26 14.00 28.62
N GLU A 37 -5.54 15.28 28.90
CA GLU A 37 -6.09 15.72 30.19
C GLU A 37 -7.49 15.16 30.47
N GLU A 38 -8.38 15.20 29.47
CA GLU A 38 -9.72 14.60 29.53
C GLU A 38 -9.64 13.09 29.84
N ALA A 39 -8.64 12.40 29.28
CA ALA A 39 -8.36 10.99 29.55
C ALA A 39 -7.65 10.73 30.90
N GLY A 40 -7.30 11.77 31.66
CA GLY A 40 -6.67 11.68 32.98
C GLY A 40 -5.14 11.73 32.99
N TYR A 41 -4.49 11.94 31.83
CA TYR A 41 -3.04 12.10 31.75
C TYR A 41 -2.64 13.50 32.19
N THR A 42 -1.99 13.61 33.35
CA THR A 42 -1.71 14.90 33.99
C THR A 42 -0.28 15.34 33.72
N LEU A 43 -0.08 16.61 33.31
CA LEU A 43 1.25 17.20 33.14
C LEU A 43 1.87 17.55 34.50
N GLY A 44 3.02 16.96 34.80
CA GLY A 44 3.80 17.18 36.01
C GLY A 44 4.64 18.47 35.97
N ALA A 45 5.15 18.87 37.14
CA ALA A 45 6.03 20.04 37.27
C ALA A 45 7.42 19.84 36.65
N ASP A 46 7.79 18.59 36.38
CA ASP A 46 8.97 18.17 35.63
C ASP A 46 8.78 18.25 34.10
N GLY A 47 7.58 18.60 33.64
CA GLY A 47 7.24 18.68 32.22
C GLY A 47 6.87 17.33 31.60
N LEU A 48 6.72 16.26 32.40
CA LEU A 48 6.33 14.94 31.92
C LEU A 48 4.90 14.60 32.34
N ARG A 49 4.18 13.86 31.51
CA ARG A 49 2.83 13.38 31.83
C ARG A 49 2.86 12.08 32.63
N THR A 50 1.91 11.95 33.55
CA THR A 50 1.62 10.70 34.26
C THR A 50 0.35 10.06 33.73
N MET A 51 0.26 8.74 33.82
CA MET A 51 -0.95 7.95 33.58
C MET A 51 -2.10 8.39 34.51
N PRO A 52 -3.37 8.01 34.22
CA PRO A 52 -4.52 8.34 35.07
C PRO A 52 -4.45 7.80 36.50
N ASP A 53 -3.66 6.76 36.74
CA ASP A 53 -3.40 6.21 38.07
C ASP A 53 -2.24 6.90 38.82
N GLY A 54 -1.64 7.92 38.20
CA GLY A 54 -0.52 8.70 38.74
C GLY A 54 0.86 8.08 38.53
N THR A 55 0.97 6.92 37.85
CA THR A 55 2.26 6.33 37.50
C THR A 55 2.90 7.04 36.30
N PRO A 56 4.24 7.02 36.15
CA PRO A 56 4.89 7.53 34.94
C PRO A 56 4.43 6.75 33.69
N ILE A 57 4.25 7.44 32.56
CA ILE A 57 4.03 6.78 31.26
C ILE A 57 5.25 5.91 30.90
N GLY A 58 6.45 6.41 31.21
CA GLY A 58 7.72 5.83 30.76
C GLY A 58 8.14 6.38 29.39
N GLU A 59 9.21 5.80 28.84
CA GLU A 59 9.71 6.13 27.51
C GLU A 59 9.03 5.25 26.46
N LEU A 60 8.38 5.86 25.46
CA LEU A 60 7.84 5.15 24.30
C LEU A 60 8.94 4.77 23.32
N ARG A 61 8.91 3.52 22.85
CA ARG A 61 9.86 2.94 21.89
C ARG A 61 9.33 3.11 20.47
N LEU A 62 9.99 3.97 19.70
CA LEU A 62 9.66 4.32 18.32
C LEU A 62 10.62 3.62 17.36
N PHE A 63 10.13 2.76 16.45
CA PHE A 63 10.97 1.99 15.53
C PHE A 63 10.86 2.42 14.06
N ALA A 64 11.99 2.87 13.49
CA ALA A 64 12.10 3.27 12.10
C ALA A 64 12.84 2.20 11.26
N ARG A 65 12.50 2.11 9.97
CA ARG A 65 13.29 1.32 9.02
C ARG A 65 14.56 2.07 8.60
N SER A 66 15.71 1.42 8.74
CA SER A 66 17.04 1.95 8.40
C SER A 66 17.28 2.15 6.90
N ASP A 67 16.53 1.44 6.05
CA ASP A 67 16.57 1.59 4.60
C ASP A 67 15.66 2.73 4.08
N SER A 68 14.92 3.39 4.97
CA SER A 68 13.90 4.38 4.62
C SER A 68 14.14 5.70 5.35
N LYS A 69 14.68 6.68 4.63
CA LYS A 69 14.82 8.05 5.15
C LYS A 69 13.47 8.64 5.59
N THR A 70 12.41 8.39 4.84
CA THR A 70 11.05 8.82 5.20
C THR A 70 10.61 8.23 6.53
N SER A 71 10.91 6.95 6.79
CA SER A 71 10.56 6.28 8.05
C SER A 71 11.23 6.96 9.24
N LEU A 72 12.53 7.23 9.12
CA LEU A 72 13.30 7.91 10.16
C LEU A 72 12.84 9.35 10.38
N ASP A 73 12.66 10.11 9.30
CA ASP A 73 12.22 11.51 9.39
C ASP A 73 10.83 11.59 10.04
N THR A 74 9.89 10.70 9.68
CA THR A 74 8.56 10.62 10.31
C THR A 74 8.68 10.42 11.81
N LEU A 75 9.42 9.41 12.29
CA LEU A 75 9.47 9.16 13.74
C LEU A 75 10.24 10.22 14.53
N ASN A 76 11.19 10.93 13.92
CA ASN A 76 11.81 12.09 14.55
C ASN A 76 10.81 13.24 14.77
N TYR A 77 9.91 13.50 13.81
CA TYR A 77 8.83 14.46 14.02
C TYR A 77 7.89 14.03 15.14
N PHE A 78 7.52 12.75 15.19
CA PHE A 78 6.69 12.23 16.28
C PHE A 78 7.39 12.35 17.64
N GLN A 79 8.69 12.08 17.72
CA GLN A 79 9.45 12.27 18.95
C GLN A 79 9.41 13.72 19.44
N GLU A 80 9.57 14.69 18.53
CA GLU A 80 9.48 16.13 18.85
C GLU A 80 8.08 16.48 19.38
N TRP A 81 7.02 16.09 18.65
CA TRP A 81 5.63 16.37 19.03
C TRP A 81 5.21 15.69 20.34
N LEU A 82 5.64 14.45 20.57
CA LEU A 82 5.41 13.76 21.85
C LEU A 82 6.14 14.48 22.99
N GLY A 83 7.35 14.98 22.75
CA GLY A 83 8.09 15.79 23.72
C GLY A 83 7.37 17.09 24.09
N GLU A 84 6.77 17.78 23.12
CA GLU A 84 5.93 18.97 23.38
C GLU A 84 4.68 18.63 24.23
N LEU A 85 4.18 17.41 24.14
CA LEU A 85 3.07 16.89 24.94
C LEU A 85 3.51 16.34 26.31
N GLY A 86 4.81 16.39 26.65
CA GLY A 86 5.36 15.84 27.88
C GLY A 86 5.44 14.31 27.91
N ILE A 87 5.55 13.68 26.74
CA ILE A 87 5.69 12.23 26.58
C ILE A 87 7.11 11.92 26.12
N GLU A 88 7.85 11.18 26.95
CA GLU A 88 9.21 10.76 26.62
C GLU A 88 9.18 9.65 25.56
N SER A 89 10.08 9.72 24.59
CA SER A 89 10.19 8.71 23.53
C SER A 89 11.59 8.63 22.93
N SER A 90 11.95 7.44 22.42
CA SER A 90 13.24 7.18 21.76
C SER A 90 13.06 6.53 20.40
N VAL A 91 13.73 7.09 19.39
CA VAL A 91 13.72 6.55 18.02
C VAL A 91 14.89 5.59 17.82
N THR A 92 14.58 4.34 17.49
CA THR A 92 15.55 3.31 17.13
C THR A 92 15.38 2.93 15.66
N SER A 93 16.47 2.96 14.90
CA SER A 93 16.47 2.55 13.49
C SER A 93 17.01 1.12 13.36
N VAL A 94 16.25 0.25 12.70
CA VAL A 94 16.58 -1.17 12.52
C VAL A 94 16.35 -1.59 11.06
N ASP A 95 16.93 -2.70 10.61
CA ASP A 95 16.57 -3.29 9.33
C ASP A 95 15.15 -3.88 9.35
N SER A 96 14.56 -4.04 8.17
CA SER A 96 13.18 -4.48 8.01
C SER A 96 12.89 -5.86 8.61
N SER A 97 13.85 -6.79 8.58
CA SER A 97 13.66 -8.13 9.17
C SER A 97 13.62 -8.06 10.70
N ASN A 98 14.54 -7.32 11.30
CA ASN A 98 14.52 -7.09 12.75
C ASN A 98 13.26 -6.33 13.20
N LEU A 99 12.78 -5.36 12.42
CA LEU A 99 11.51 -4.69 12.70
C LEU A 99 10.33 -5.67 12.68
N THR A 100 10.29 -6.60 11.72
CA THR A 100 9.27 -7.67 11.71
C THR A 100 9.31 -8.50 12.98
N ASP A 101 10.48 -8.91 13.45
CA ASP A 101 10.61 -9.69 14.69
C ASP A 101 10.09 -8.89 15.90
N ILE A 102 10.46 -7.61 16.03
CA ILE A 102 9.97 -6.71 17.09
C ILE A 102 8.44 -6.58 17.05
N ILE A 103 7.87 -6.44 15.85
CA ILE A 103 6.42 -6.36 15.64
C ILE A 103 5.74 -7.67 16.07
N LEU A 104 6.25 -8.82 15.63
CA LEU A 104 5.70 -10.14 15.96
C LEU A 104 5.90 -10.54 17.41
N GLU A 105 6.84 -9.94 18.12
CA GLU A 105 7.01 -10.11 19.57
C GLU A 105 6.12 -9.15 20.39
N GLY A 106 5.56 -8.11 19.76
CA GLY A 106 4.79 -7.06 20.45
C GLY A 106 5.66 -6.16 21.34
N THR A 107 6.95 -6.01 21.00
CA THR A 107 7.94 -5.28 21.81
C THR A 107 8.19 -3.85 21.29
N PHE A 108 7.13 -3.18 20.85
CA PHE A 108 7.14 -1.81 20.35
C PHE A 108 6.02 -0.98 20.99
N ASP A 109 6.10 0.34 20.85
CA ASP A 109 4.98 1.25 21.16
C ASP A 109 4.50 1.97 19.89
N VAL A 110 5.44 2.41 19.04
CA VAL A 110 5.14 2.98 17.71
C VAL A 110 6.18 2.50 16.70
N PHE A 111 5.76 2.26 15.46
CA PHE A 111 6.66 2.07 14.34
C PHE A 111 6.08 2.72 13.09
N GLN A 112 6.94 3.02 12.12
CA GLN A 112 6.50 3.52 10.82
C GLN A 112 6.64 2.41 9.79
N TRP A 113 5.52 1.96 9.23
CA TRP A 113 5.46 1.00 8.10
C TRP A 113 4.35 1.37 7.11
N GLY A 114 4.24 0.62 6.01
CA GLY A 114 3.11 0.69 5.10
C GLY A 114 2.88 -0.62 4.36
N TRP A 115 1.61 -0.93 4.11
CA TRP A 115 1.19 -2.06 3.28
C TRP A 115 1.09 -1.65 1.81
N TYR A 116 1.16 -2.63 0.90
CA TYR A 116 0.81 -2.40 -0.49
C TYR A 116 -0.69 -2.58 -0.71
N VAL A 117 -1.15 -2.09 -1.85
CA VAL A 117 -2.54 -2.19 -2.30
C VAL A 117 -2.71 -3.39 -3.23
N GLU A 118 -3.86 -4.05 -3.14
CA GLU A 118 -4.29 -5.11 -4.05
C GLU A 118 -5.46 -4.63 -4.93
N PRO A 119 -5.92 -5.38 -5.95
CA PRO A 119 -7.10 -4.97 -6.72
C PRO A 119 -8.36 -4.73 -5.85
N ASP A 120 -8.45 -5.41 -4.71
CA ASP A 120 -9.53 -5.31 -3.72
C ASP A 120 -8.94 -5.01 -2.33
N PRO A 121 -9.61 -4.21 -1.47
CA PRO A 121 -9.07 -3.86 -0.14
C PRO A 121 -9.11 -5.01 0.87
N HIS A 122 -9.60 -6.20 0.51
CA HIS A 122 -9.73 -7.35 1.42
C HIS A 122 -8.47 -7.63 2.26
N SER A 123 -7.30 -7.74 1.63
CA SER A 123 -6.07 -8.13 2.33
C SER A 123 -5.62 -7.08 3.35
N MET A 124 -5.71 -5.78 3.04
CA MET A 124 -5.35 -4.75 4.03
C MET A 124 -6.33 -4.70 5.22
N LEU A 125 -7.61 -5.02 4.97
CA LEU A 125 -8.60 -5.11 6.03
C LEU A 125 -8.41 -6.38 6.88
N SER A 126 -7.85 -7.46 6.30
CA SER A 126 -7.61 -8.70 7.02
C SER A 126 -6.55 -8.56 8.10
N TYR A 127 -5.52 -7.74 7.91
CA TYR A 127 -4.41 -7.62 8.88
C TYR A 127 -4.84 -7.10 10.26
N LEU A 128 -6.04 -6.54 10.38
CA LEU A 128 -6.58 -5.99 11.62
C LEU A 128 -7.60 -6.91 12.29
N THR A 129 -7.84 -8.10 11.76
CA THR A 129 -8.67 -9.09 12.45
C THR A 129 -7.91 -9.77 13.59
N CYS A 130 -8.63 -10.16 14.63
CA CYS A 130 -8.02 -10.72 15.85
C CYS A 130 -7.19 -11.98 15.58
N ASP A 131 -7.58 -12.79 14.58
CA ASP A 131 -6.91 -14.04 14.22
C ASP A 131 -5.57 -13.84 13.50
N GLN A 132 -5.29 -12.62 13.01
CA GLN A 132 -4.00 -12.28 12.40
C GLN A 132 -2.93 -11.89 13.41
N ARG A 133 -3.26 -11.77 14.70
CA ARG A 133 -2.28 -11.47 15.76
C ARG A 133 -1.21 -12.55 15.84
N GLY A 134 0.05 -12.15 15.69
CA GLY A 134 1.19 -13.07 15.63
C GLY A 134 1.39 -13.75 14.26
N ASP A 135 0.64 -13.33 13.23
CA ASP A 135 0.87 -13.68 11.83
C ASP A 135 1.00 -12.38 10.99
N TRP A 136 -0.06 -11.95 10.31
CA TRP A 136 -0.01 -10.75 9.46
C TRP A 136 -0.32 -9.43 10.18
N SER A 137 -0.91 -9.48 11.38
CA SER A 137 -1.22 -8.27 12.15
C SER A 137 0.03 -7.66 12.72
N ASP A 138 0.23 -6.38 12.44
CA ASP A 138 1.35 -5.57 12.91
C ASP A 138 0.94 -4.57 14.02
N THR A 139 -0.33 -4.49 14.39
CA THR A 139 -0.83 -3.58 15.45
C THR A 139 -1.19 -4.27 16.75
N TRP A 140 -1.30 -5.61 16.74
CA TRP A 140 -1.87 -6.39 17.85
C TRP A 140 -3.31 -6.01 18.24
N TYR A 141 -3.98 -5.22 17.41
CA TYR A 141 -5.37 -4.81 17.58
C TYR A 141 -6.32 -6.01 17.51
N CYS A 142 -7.45 -5.91 18.20
CA CYS A 142 -8.50 -6.90 18.15
C CYS A 142 -9.83 -6.27 18.59
N ASN A 143 -10.83 -6.35 17.73
CA ASN A 143 -12.19 -5.90 17.98
C ASN A 143 -13.18 -6.90 17.38
N GLU A 144 -14.03 -7.50 18.21
CA GLU A 144 -14.96 -8.55 17.78
C GLU A 144 -16.06 -8.03 16.82
N GLU A 145 -16.43 -6.75 16.91
CA GLU A 145 -17.34 -6.10 15.95
C GLU A 145 -16.65 -5.99 14.59
N TYR A 146 -15.38 -5.59 14.57
CA TYR A 146 -14.58 -5.51 13.35
C TYR A 146 -14.45 -6.88 12.66
N ASP A 147 -14.10 -7.94 13.42
CA ASP A 147 -14.02 -9.32 12.89
C ASP A 147 -15.35 -9.77 12.29
N THR A 148 -16.47 -9.45 12.95
CA THR A 148 -17.82 -9.79 12.47
C THR A 148 -18.10 -9.12 11.13
N LEU A 149 -17.78 -7.84 10.98
CA LEU A 149 -17.96 -7.09 9.74
C LEU A 149 -17.03 -7.59 8.63
N TYR A 150 -15.79 -7.93 8.97
CA TYR A 150 -14.82 -8.50 8.04
C TYR A 150 -15.33 -9.82 7.44
N GLU A 151 -15.88 -10.71 8.26
CA GLU A 151 -16.44 -11.98 7.77
C GLU A 151 -17.69 -11.77 6.92
N GLN A 152 -18.54 -10.79 7.25
CA GLN A 152 -19.70 -10.43 6.44
C GLN A 152 -19.27 -9.92 5.06
N GLN A 153 -18.35 -8.94 4.98
CA GLN A 153 -17.93 -8.39 3.68
C GLN A 153 -17.23 -9.42 2.80
N ARG A 154 -16.59 -10.43 3.41
CA ARG A 154 -15.85 -11.48 2.70
C ARG A 154 -16.76 -12.40 1.90
N VAL A 155 -18.00 -12.59 2.34
CA VAL A 155 -18.98 -13.48 1.71
C VAL A 155 -20.17 -12.74 1.09
N GLU A 156 -20.19 -11.41 1.18
CA GLU A 156 -21.22 -10.56 0.60
C GLU A 156 -21.05 -10.49 -0.93
N LEU A 157 -22.15 -10.74 -1.65
CA LEU A 157 -22.19 -10.77 -3.11
C LEU A 157 -22.85 -9.53 -3.69
N ASP A 158 -23.65 -8.80 -2.91
CA ASP A 158 -24.21 -7.52 -3.26
C ASP A 158 -23.17 -6.40 -3.04
N GLU A 159 -22.82 -5.69 -4.11
CA GLU A 159 -21.73 -4.71 -4.08
C GLU A 159 -22.05 -3.53 -3.15
N ASP A 160 -23.27 -3.00 -3.20
CA ASP A 160 -23.69 -1.86 -2.37
C ASP A 160 -23.66 -2.23 -0.88
N SER A 161 -24.18 -3.41 -0.53
CA SER A 161 -24.12 -3.93 0.84
C SER A 161 -22.68 -4.14 1.33
N ARG A 162 -21.80 -4.64 0.45
CA ARG A 162 -20.38 -4.82 0.78
C ARG A 162 -19.67 -3.48 1.01
N VAL A 163 -20.00 -2.46 0.23
CA VAL A 163 -19.47 -1.10 0.40
C VAL A 163 -19.81 -0.57 1.79
N ASP A 164 -21.06 -0.69 2.22
CA ASP A 164 -21.49 -0.20 3.54
C ASP A 164 -20.74 -0.91 4.69
N LEU A 165 -20.54 -2.23 4.58
CA LEU A 165 -19.73 -2.99 5.55
C LEU A 165 -18.28 -2.47 5.62
N ILE A 166 -17.63 -2.29 4.47
CA ILE A 166 -16.23 -1.82 4.42
C ILE A 166 -16.10 -0.39 4.93
N LYS A 167 -17.09 0.47 4.69
CA LYS A 167 -17.11 1.83 5.24
C LYS A 167 -17.25 1.83 6.77
N ARG A 168 -18.13 0.98 7.30
CA ARG A 168 -18.28 0.81 8.76
C ARG A 168 -16.99 0.27 9.41
N MET A 169 -16.31 -0.67 8.74
CA MET A 169 -15.00 -1.16 9.20
C MET A 169 -13.96 -0.05 9.27
N GLN A 170 -13.87 0.80 8.24
CA GLN A 170 -12.97 1.95 8.24
C GLN A 170 -13.27 2.93 9.36
N GLU A 171 -14.54 3.22 9.62
CA GLU A 171 -14.97 4.10 10.72
C GLU A 171 -14.50 3.56 12.09
N ILE A 172 -14.68 2.26 12.35
CA ILE A 172 -14.20 1.63 13.59
C ILE A 172 -12.69 1.82 13.74
N LEU A 173 -11.94 1.50 12.69
CA LEU A 173 -10.47 1.64 12.71
C LEU A 173 -10.02 3.10 12.85
N TYR A 174 -10.77 4.04 12.29
CA TYR A 174 -10.46 5.46 12.40
C TYR A 174 -10.53 5.91 13.87
N PHE A 175 -11.61 5.56 14.57
CA PHE A 175 -11.80 5.98 15.95
C PHE A 175 -10.97 5.17 16.95
N ASP A 176 -10.77 3.87 16.71
CA ASP A 176 -9.92 3.02 17.56
C ASP A 176 -8.42 3.31 17.34
N ALA A 177 -8.05 3.93 16.21
CA ALA A 177 -6.72 4.37 15.84
C ALA A 177 -5.57 3.32 16.00
N PRO A 178 -5.76 2.03 15.62
CA PRO A 178 -4.64 1.08 15.60
C PRO A 178 -3.59 1.45 14.55
N TYR A 179 -3.97 2.23 13.54
CA TYR A 179 -3.08 2.91 12.61
C TYR A 179 -3.33 4.41 12.60
N LEU A 180 -2.23 5.16 12.50
CA LEU A 180 -2.25 6.55 12.07
C LEU A 180 -1.75 6.63 10.64
N VAL A 181 -2.69 6.68 9.69
CA VAL A 181 -2.37 6.76 8.25
C VAL A 181 -1.88 8.17 7.94
N THR A 182 -0.56 8.34 7.83
CA THR A 182 0.04 9.68 7.65
C THR A 182 -0.08 10.19 6.20
N ALA A 183 0.15 9.32 5.21
CA ALA A 183 0.10 9.70 3.81
C ALA A 183 -0.09 8.52 2.86
N TYR A 184 -0.80 8.77 1.75
CA TYR A 184 -0.78 7.91 0.58
C TYR A 184 0.41 8.29 -0.31
N SER A 185 1.40 7.40 -0.37
CA SER A 185 2.63 7.65 -1.11
C SER A 185 2.42 7.58 -2.62
N THR A 186 3.05 8.52 -3.35
CA THR A 186 3.04 8.51 -4.81
C THR A 186 4.17 7.62 -5.29
N ASN A 187 3.82 6.50 -5.94
CA ASN A 187 4.80 5.56 -6.47
C ASN A 187 5.25 5.98 -7.88
N GLY A 188 6.50 6.46 -8.00
CA GLY A 188 7.11 6.74 -9.29
C GLY A 188 7.40 5.46 -10.06
N GLN A 189 6.81 5.31 -11.25
CA GLN A 189 6.97 4.13 -12.09
C GLN A 189 7.38 4.53 -13.50
N ALA A 190 8.33 3.78 -14.08
CA ALA A 190 8.81 4.00 -15.43
C ALA A 190 8.69 2.71 -16.24
N VAL A 191 8.05 2.80 -17.40
CA VAL A 191 7.88 1.68 -18.34
C VAL A 191 8.37 2.07 -19.72
N ARG A 192 8.81 1.08 -20.50
CA ARG A 192 9.17 1.26 -21.92
C ARG A 192 7.90 1.27 -22.76
N SER A 193 7.16 2.36 -22.68
CA SER A 193 5.87 2.51 -23.35
C SER A 193 5.97 2.57 -24.89
N ASP A 194 7.18 2.83 -25.40
CA ASP A 194 7.53 2.67 -26.82
C ASP A 194 7.61 1.19 -27.27
N ARG A 195 7.78 0.26 -26.33
CA ARG A 195 7.91 -1.18 -26.60
C ARG A 195 6.77 -2.01 -26.07
N PHE A 196 6.15 -1.58 -24.98
CA PHE A 196 5.11 -2.32 -24.28
C PHE A 196 3.88 -1.46 -24.03
N THR A 197 2.71 -2.05 -24.17
CA THR A 197 1.39 -1.47 -23.90
C THR A 197 0.54 -2.46 -23.09
N CYS A 198 -0.71 -2.12 -22.79
CA CYS A 198 -1.63 -2.90 -21.93
C CYS A 198 -1.16 -3.05 -20.48
N PHE A 199 -0.66 -1.95 -19.91
CA PHE A 199 -0.43 -1.85 -18.47
C PHE A 199 -1.71 -1.43 -17.76
N THR A 200 -2.17 -2.24 -16.82
CA THR A 200 -3.38 -1.98 -16.05
C THR A 200 -2.99 -1.66 -14.60
N PRO A 201 -3.36 -0.49 -14.07
CA PRO A 201 -3.10 -0.16 -12.67
C PRO A 201 -3.93 -1.07 -11.75
N GLN A 202 -3.42 -1.37 -10.55
CA GLN A 202 -4.17 -2.10 -9.53
C GLN A 202 -4.11 -1.33 -8.20
N PRO A 203 -5.28 -0.92 -7.63
CA PRO A 203 -6.62 -1.03 -8.21
C PRO A 203 -6.80 -0.19 -9.50
N ASN A 204 -7.80 -0.52 -10.31
CA ASN A 204 -8.10 0.18 -11.56
C ASN A 204 -9.38 1.02 -11.43
N PRO A 205 -9.38 2.33 -11.73
CA PRO A 205 -8.24 3.18 -12.08
C PRO A 205 -7.46 3.67 -10.86
N GLY A 206 -6.26 4.24 -11.08
CA GLY A 206 -5.53 5.02 -10.07
C GLY A 206 -4.51 4.28 -9.21
N GLY A 207 -4.42 2.95 -9.33
CA GLY A 207 -3.42 2.14 -8.65
C GLY A 207 -2.04 2.07 -9.32
N VAL A 208 -1.23 1.10 -8.90
CA VAL A 208 0.17 0.92 -9.34
C VAL A 208 0.30 -0.08 -10.48
N TRP A 209 1.28 0.07 -11.39
CA TRP A 209 1.54 -0.87 -12.49
C TRP A 209 2.55 -1.99 -12.16
N LEU A 210 3.71 -1.66 -11.58
CA LEU A 210 4.84 -2.59 -11.51
C LEU A 210 4.98 -3.33 -10.18
N MET A 211 4.75 -2.62 -9.07
CA MET A 211 4.90 -3.16 -7.71
C MET A 211 3.54 -3.63 -7.19
N GLN A 212 2.97 -4.64 -7.86
CA GLN A 212 1.72 -5.29 -7.45
C GLN A 212 2.05 -6.63 -6.77
N TYR A 213 1.23 -7.07 -5.81
CA TYR A 213 1.32 -8.44 -5.26
C TYR A 213 0.95 -9.54 -6.29
N GLY A 214 0.43 -9.15 -7.47
CA GLY A 214 0.04 -10.05 -8.55
C GLY A 214 0.88 -9.94 -9.83
N ALA A 215 0.82 -10.97 -10.66
CA ALA A 215 1.48 -11.01 -11.96
C ALA A 215 0.72 -10.28 -13.08
N TYR A 216 -0.24 -9.40 -12.75
CA TYR A 216 -1.23 -8.88 -13.71
C TYR A 216 -0.57 -8.25 -14.94
N ASN A 217 0.33 -7.30 -14.74
CA ASN A 217 1.05 -6.66 -15.84
C ASN A 217 2.13 -7.53 -16.47
N TYR A 218 2.65 -8.54 -15.76
CA TYR A 218 3.51 -9.55 -16.39
C TYR A 218 2.75 -10.43 -17.39
N LEU A 219 1.45 -10.68 -17.15
CA LEU A 219 0.59 -11.47 -18.01
C LEU A 219 -0.07 -10.64 -19.12
N ASN A 220 -0.32 -9.36 -18.87
CA ASN A 220 -1.10 -8.49 -19.76
C ASN A 220 -0.29 -7.58 -20.67
N ALA A 221 0.97 -7.27 -20.34
CA ALA A 221 1.81 -6.45 -21.20
C ALA A 221 1.96 -7.06 -22.61
N ARG A 222 1.88 -6.23 -23.64
CA ARG A 222 2.00 -6.64 -25.04
C ARG A 222 3.00 -5.76 -25.79
N PRO A 223 3.70 -6.29 -26.82
CA PRO A 223 4.54 -5.47 -27.67
C PRO A 223 3.72 -4.39 -28.40
N THR A 224 4.18 -3.14 -28.34
CA THR A 224 3.57 -2.01 -29.06
C THR A 224 3.50 -2.32 -30.56
N GLY A 225 2.34 -2.07 -31.18
CA GLY A 225 2.09 -2.34 -32.61
C GLY A 225 1.61 -3.76 -32.93
N THR A 226 1.57 -4.67 -31.95
CA THR A 226 1.00 -6.03 -32.12
C THR A 226 -0.31 -6.24 -31.37
N ALA A 227 -0.57 -5.45 -30.32
CA ALA A 227 -1.83 -5.49 -29.59
C ALA A 227 -2.91 -4.70 -30.36
N THR A 228 -3.99 -5.39 -30.72
CA THR A 228 -5.24 -4.78 -31.20
C THR A 228 -6.26 -4.55 -30.08
N GLU A 229 -6.13 -5.27 -28.96
CA GLU A 229 -6.98 -5.18 -27.77
C GLU A 229 -6.17 -5.59 -26.53
N CYS A 230 -6.42 -4.95 -25.38
CA CYS A 230 -5.82 -5.35 -24.12
C CYS A 230 -6.66 -6.43 -23.41
N PRO A 231 -6.04 -7.36 -22.65
CA PRO A 231 -6.76 -8.49 -22.05
C PRO A 231 -7.86 -8.11 -21.04
N ASP A 232 -7.79 -6.91 -20.50
CA ASP A 232 -8.78 -6.33 -19.59
C ASP A 232 -9.92 -5.58 -20.32
N GLY A 233 -9.95 -5.65 -21.66
CA GLY A 233 -10.90 -4.94 -22.50
C GLY A 233 -10.62 -3.44 -22.63
N SER A 234 -9.52 -2.94 -22.06
CA SER A 234 -9.12 -1.55 -22.23
C SER A 234 -8.60 -1.30 -23.66
N GLU A 235 -8.80 -0.08 -24.14
CA GLU A 235 -8.23 0.33 -25.42
C GLU A 235 -6.70 0.33 -25.33
N VAL A 236 -6.04 -0.11 -26.41
CA VAL A 236 -4.59 -0.06 -26.54
C VAL A 236 -4.16 1.40 -26.60
N THR A 237 -3.83 2.00 -25.45
CA THR A 237 -3.24 3.34 -25.42
C THR A 237 -1.80 3.23 -25.92
N ILE A 238 -1.58 3.63 -27.17
CA ILE A 238 -0.24 3.90 -27.70
C ILE A 238 0.29 5.10 -26.90
N ALA A 239 1.30 4.89 -26.09
CA ALA A 239 1.91 5.97 -25.32
C ALA A 239 2.63 6.94 -26.26
N GLY A 240 1.92 8.00 -26.62
CA GLY A 240 2.40 9.06 -27.50
C GLY A 240 1.52 10.28 -27.36
N GLY A 241 1.36 10.80 -26.14
CA GLY A 241 0.64 12.05 -25.89
C GLY A 241 0.53 12.34 -24.40
N ALA A 242 1.39 13.22 -23.90
CA ALA A 242 1.15 13.93 -22.65
C ALA A 242 -0.17 14.70 -22.76
N GLY A 243 -0.98 14.70 -21.70
CA GLY A 243 -2.27 15.38 -21.69
C GLY A 243 -2.18 16.89 -21.91
N THR A 244 -3.20 17.43 -22.55
CA THR A 244 -3.68 18.81 -22.39
C THR A 244 -5.18 18.66 -22.19
N GLY A 245 -5.77 19.01 -21.05
CA GLY A 245 -5.87 20.39 -20.61
C GLY A 245 -6.84 21.09 -21.56
N ALA A 246 -8.06 21.32 -21.10
CA ALA A 246 -9.09 22.01 -21.86
C ALA A 246 -8.59 23.38 -22.35
N ASP A 247 -8.63 23.59 -23.67
CA ASP A 247 -8.81 24.93 -24.23
C ASP A 247 -9.50 24.81 -25.60
N GLY A 248 -10.54 25.61 -25.80
CA GLY A 248 -11.32 25.59 -27.03
C GLY A 248 -10.63 26.38 -28.13
N SER A 249 -10.51 25.81 -29.33
CA SER A 249 -10.64 26.53 -30.61
C SER A 249 -10.44 25.60 -31.82
N ASP A 250 -11.14 25.97 -32.89
CA ASP A 250 -11.27 25.37 -34.22
C ASP A 250 -10.02 24.78 -34.89
N GLY A 251 -10.28 23.83 -35.81
CA GLY A 251 -9.50 23.69 -37.06
C GLY A 251 -9.13 22.26 -37.42
N GLY A 252 -9.90 21.65 -38.32
CA GLY A 252 -9.69 20.26 -38.74
C GLY A 252 -8.51 20.03 -39.69
N SER A 253 -8.03 18.78 -39.73
CA SER A 253 -7.67 18.06 -40.97
C SER A 253 -7.29 16.62 -40.59
N GLY A 254 -8.08 15.65 -41.04
CA GLY A 254 -7.73 14.24 -40.93
C GLY A 254 -6.60 13.85 -41.88
N VAL A 255 -5.84 12.82 -41.53
CA VAL A 255 -5.04 12.09 -42.52
C VAL A 255 -5.08 10.59 -42.22
N ASN A 256 -5.59 9.87 -43.21
CA ASN A 256 -5.69 8.42 -43.27
C ASN A 256 -4.33 7.76 -43.57
N LEU A 257 -4.22 6.54 -43.03
CA LEU A 257 -3.33 5.41 -43.29
C LEU A 257 -2.84 5.24 -44.76
N ALA A 258 -1.54 4.95 -44.95
CA ALA A 258 -1.04 4.21 -46.13
C ALA A 258 0.37 3.59 -45.95
N LEU A 259 0.41 2.25 -45.92
CA LEU A 259 1.33 1.32 -46.62
C LEU A 259 2.83 1.66 -46.79
N LEU A 260 3.70 0.77 -46.30
CA LEU A 260 4.87 0.29 -47.05
C LEU A 260 5.12 -1.21 -46.81
N LEU A 261 4.73 -2.02 -47.79
CA LEU A 261 5.29 -3.35 -48.06
C LEU A 261 6.52 -3.19 -48.96
N GLY A 262 7.63 -3.82 -48.58
CA GLY A 262 8.84 -3.92 -49.40
C GLY A 262 9.52 -5.26 -49.16
N ALA A 263 9.52 -6.10 -50.20
CA ALA A 263 9.98 -7.48 -50.21
C ALA A 263 11.51 -7.63 -50.11
N GLY A 264 11.96 -8.73 -49.49
CA GLY A 264 13.33 -9.25 -49.58
C GLY A 264 13.35 -10.75 -49.30
N ALA A 265 13.65 -11.55 -50.32
CA ALA A 265 13.51 -13.01 -50.35
C ALA A 265 14.65 -13.78 -49.64
N VAL A 266 14.24 -14.85 -48.95
CA VAL A 266 14.79 -16.22 -48.84
C VAL A 266 16.31 -16.45 -48.98
N VAL A 267 16.92 -17.04 -47.93
CA VAL A 267 17.87 -18.17 -48.06
C VAL A 267 17.60 -19.18 -46.94
N VAL A 268 17.18 -20.39 -47.31
CA VAL A 268 17.19 -21.59 -46.47
C VAL A 268 18.46 -22.37 -46.79
N ALA A 269 19.25 -22.71 -45.77
CA ALA A 269 20.32 -23.70 -45.87
C ALA A 269 20.19 -24.69 -44.71
N ALA A 270 19.94 -25.95 -45.06
CA ALA A 270 19.97 -27.10 -44.17
C ALA A 270 21.42 -27.52 -43.87
N GLY A 271 21.69 -27.91 -42.62
CA GLY A 271 22.92 -28.57 -42.22
C GLY A 271 22.69 -29.34 -40.93
N ALA A 272 22.66 -30.67 -41.03
CA ALA A 272 22.48 -31.62 -39.94
C ALA A 272 23.72 -31.71 -39.03
N GLY A 273 23.51 -31.97 -37.74
CA GLY A 273 24.59 -32.31 -36.81
C GLY A 273 24.07 -32.63 -35.40
N ALA A 274 24.09 -33.91 -35.04
CA ALA A 274 23.52 -34.51 -33.84
C ALA A 274 24.06 -33.97 -32.50
N VAL A 275 23.20 -33.85 -31.49
CA VAL A 275 23.61 -33.86 -30.07
C VAL A 275 23.02 -35.10 -29.39
N VAL A 276 23.93 -36.01 -29.07
CA VAL A 276 23.73 -37.29 -28.40
C VAL A 276 23.55 -37.08 -26.90
N LEU A 277 22.55 -37.77 -26.34
CA LEU A 277 22.36 -38.03 -24.92
C LEU A 277 23.61 -38.69 -24.29
N SER A 278 24.11 -38.15 -23.19
CA SER A 278 24.92 -38.91 -22.23
C SER A 278 24.35 -38.81 -20.83
N ARG A 279 23.58 -39.84 -20.44
CA ARG A 279 23.38 -40.28 -19.05
C ARG A 279 24.67 -40.92 -18.53
N ARG A 280 25.11 -40.58 -17.32
CA ARG A 280 25.84 -41.41 -16.32
C ARG A 280 25.84 -40.63 -14.99
N ARG A 281 24.96 -40.94 -14.03
CA ARG A 281 25.02 -41.95 -12.93
C ARG A 281 26.27 -41.88 -12.04
N GLY A 282 26.00 -41.71 -10.74
CA GLY A 282 26.83 -42.05 -9.57
C GLY A 282 26.73 -40.93 -8.52
N THR A 283 26.34 -41.14 -7.26
CA THR A 283 26.03 -42.32 -6.46
C THR A 283 25.28 -41.83 -5.22
N ALA A 284 24.25 -42.57 -4.78
CA ALA A 284 23.67 -42.44 -3.46
C ALA A 284 24.66 -42.95 -2.40
N GLY A 285 24.67 -42.31 -1.23
CA GLY A 285 25.31 -42.77 -0.01
C GLY A 285 24.40 -42.36 1.16
N ASP A 286 24.06 -43.36 1.96
CA ASP A 286 22.85 -43.50 2.78
C ASP A 286 22.73 -42.63 4.04
N ARG A 287 21.46 -42.49 4.46
CA ARG A 287 21.01 -42.24 5.83
C ARG A 287 20.93 -43.57 6.58
N GLU A 288 21.46 -43.60 7.80
CA GLU A 288 20.76 -44.10 8.99
C GLU A 288 20.73 -42.96 10.02
#